data_AF-A0A0P1AN78-F1
#
_entry.id   AF-A0A0P1AN78-F1
#
_cell.length_a   1.000
_cell.length_b   1.000
_cell.length_c   1.000
_cell.angle_alpha   90.00
_cell.angle_beta   90.00
_cell.angle_gamma   90.00
#
_symmetry.space_group_name_H-M   'P 1'
#
loop_
_entity.id
_entity.type
_entity.pdbx_description
1 polymer ?
#
loop_
_entity_poly.entity_id
_entity_poly.type
_entity_poly.pdbx_seq_one_letter_code
_entity_poly.pdbx_strand_id
1 'polypeptide(L)'
;MHNRVMMTRRLHDFKMEEGTMMAKHLHKFDELIVGFQSLGEPLDDASQLVILLSSLSSEFELISSIIENSKDITLIEVKEKLLEEYKRLEKKIMSERAMKVTSDGGRGKNGKFVKRDRNNDRKSNGAKKNGKFWGNCFSCDQVGHMKRDCPNKVTSAMADTALDVGKD
;
A
#
# COMPACT_ATOMS: atom_id res chain seq x y z
N MET A 1 29.29 4.83 38.05
CA MET A 1 28.88 6.19 37.59
C MET A 1 28.85 6.35 36.07
N HIS A 2 29.78 5.75 35.30
CA HIS A 2 29.77 5.84 33.81
C HIS A 2 28.47 5.37 33.15
N ASN A 3 27.84 4.29 33.64
CA ASN A 3 26.57 3.80 33.09
C ASN A 3 25.41 4.79 33.29
N ARG A 4 25.36 5.47 34.44
CA ARG A 4 24.31 6.44 34.75
C ARG A 4 24.38 7.65 33.82
N VAL A 5 25.55 8.27 33.70
CA VAL A 5 25.77 9.43 32.82
C VAL A 5 25.47 9.06 31.36
N MET A 6 25.88 7.88 30.91
CA MET A 6 25.55 7.40 29.55
C MET A 6 24.05 7.22 29.34
N MET A 7 23.32 6.65 30.31
CA MET A 7 21.86 6.47 30.20
C MET A 7 21.10 7.80 30.21
N THR A 8 21.49 8.74 31.07
CA THR A 8 20.92 10.09 31.06
C THR A 8 21.17 10.80 29.73
N ARG A 9 22.38 10.65 29.15
CA ARG A 9 22.67 11.18 27.82
C ARG A 9 21.76 10.56 26.75
N ARG A 10 21.62 9.23 26.76
CA ARG A 10 20.70 8.52 25.83
C ARG A 10 19.25 8.99 25.95
N LEU A 11 18.79 9.30 27.17
CA LEU A 11 17.45 9.85 27.41
C LEU A 11 17.27 11.22 26.76
N HIS A 12 18.23 12.13 26.94
CA HIS A 12 18.15 13.47 26.32
C HIS A 12 18.27 13.44 24.80
N ASP A 13 19.06 12.50 24.27
CA ASP A 13 19.25 12.32 22.83
C ASP A 13 18.15 11.43 22.21
N PHE A 14 17.16 10.95 22.99
CA PHE A 14 16.13 10.03 22.54
C PHE A 14 15.12 10.72 21.63
N LYS A 15 15.23 10.48 20.32
CA LYS A 15 14.31 10.97 19.29
C LYS A 15 14.06 9.91 18.25
N MET A 16 12.88 9.96 17.63
CA MET A 16 12.51 9.09 16.52
C MET A 16 13.29 9.49 15.27
N GLU A 17 13.96 8.51 14.66
CA GLU A 17 14.67 8.69 13.39
C GLU A 17 13.68 8.69 12.21
N GLU A 18 13.87 9.59 11.26
CA GLU A 18 13.02 9.69 10.06
C GLU A 18 13.04 8.38 9.25
N GLY A 19 11.87 7.92 8.82
CA GLY A 19 11.74 6.66 8.08
C GLY A 19 11.88 5.38 8.91
N THR A 20 12.00 5.47 10.24
CA THR A 20 11.93 4.29 11.12
C THR A 20 10.50 3.92 11.47
N MET A 21 10.26 2.63 11.69
CA MET A 21 8.94 2.14 12.11
C MET A 21 8.67 2.52 13.57
N MET A 22 7.45 2.99 13.87
CA MET A 22 7.01 3.30 15.25
C MET A 22 7.27 2.15 16.23
N ALA A 23 7.04 0.90 15.81
CA ALA A 23 7.29 -0.28 16.66
C ALA A 23 8.75 -0.40 17.09
N LYS A 24 9.71 -0.05 16.23
CA LYS A 24 11.14 -0.05 16.57
C LYS A 24 11.47 1.08 17.55
N HIS A 25 10.84 2.24 17.38
CA HIS A 25 10.99 3.37 18.30
C HIS A 25 10.48 3.02 19.71
N LEU A 26 9.29 2.42 19.81
CA LEU A 26 8.71 1.96 21.08
C LEU A 26 9.58 0.89 21.76
N HIS A 27 10.19 -0.01 20.98
CA HIS A 27 11.13 -0.97 21.54
C HIS A 27 12.37 -0.30 22.16
N LYS A 28 12.99 0.66 21.46
CA LYS A 28 14.12 1.44 22.01
C LYS A 28 13.71 2.23 23.26
N PHE A 29 12.48 2.73 23.30
CA PHE A 29 11.93 3.39 24.49
C PHE A 29 11.82 2.43 25.69
N ASP A 30 11.34 1.21 25.46
CA ASP A 30 11.25 0.18 26.51
C ASP A 30 12.63 -0.23 27.03
N GLU A 31 13.62 -0.37 26.15
CA GLU A 31 15.02 -0.59 26.56
C GLU A 31 15.55 0.54 27.46
N LEU A 32 15.15 1.78 27.19
CA LEU A 32 15.54 2.94 27.98
C LEU A 32 14.94 2.89 29.38
N ILE A 33 13.65 2.56 29.50
CA ILE A 33 12.97 2.37 30.79
C ILE A 33 13.64 1.25 31.60
N VAL A 34 13.88 0.09 30.99
CA VAL A 34 14.57 -1.04 31.65
C VAL A 34 15.98 -0.64 32.08
N GLY A 35 16.68 0.16 31.27
CA GLY A 35 17.98 0.73 31.62
C GLY A 35 17.94 1.53 32.92
N PHE A 36 16.98 2.45 33.07
CA PHE A 36 16.80 3.24 34.28
C PHE A 36 16.38 2.41 35.50
N GLN A 37 15.51 1.41 35.31
CA GLN A 37 15.15 0.45 36.35
C GLN A 37 16.37 -0.33 36.86
N SER A 38 17.26 -0.77 35.95
CA SER A 38 18.49 -1.50 36.32
C SER A 38 19.50 -0.67 37.11
N LEU A 39 19.43 0.66 36.99
CA LEU A 39 20.23 1.61 37.77
C LEU A 39 19.62 1.93 39.15
N GLY A 40 18.43 1.38 39.46
CA GLY A 40 17.69 1.70 40.68
C GLY A 40 16.98 3.06 40.65
N GLU A 41 16.85 3.66 39.46
CA GLU A 41 16.21 4.97 39.26
C GLU A 41 15.06 4.83 38.25
N PRO A 42 13.98 4.08 38.57
CA PRO A 42 12.86 3.90 37.67
C PRO A 42 12.21 5.25 37.35
N LEU A 43 11.87 5.46 36.08
CA LEU A 43 11.09 6.62 35.65
C LEU A 43 9.62 6.40 36.03
N ASP A 44 8.97 7.43 36.57
CA ASP A 44 7.53 7.42 36.83
C ASP A 44 6.74 7.53 35.51
N ASP A 45 5.47 7.14 35.55
CA ASP A 45 4.61 7.08 34.37
C ASP A 45 4.48 8.44 33.65
N ALA A 46 4.44 9.55 34.39
CA ALA A 46 4.36 10.88 33.80
C ALA A 46 5.66 11.23 33.05
N SER A 47 6.83 10.96 33.65
CA SER A 47 8.11 11.14 32.97
C SER A 47 8.21 10.25 31.72
N GLN A 48 7.78 9.00 31.80
CA GLN A 48 7.77 8.08 30.66
C GLN A 48 6.91 8.62 29.51
N LEU A 49 5.71 9.13 29.81
CA LEU A 49 4.82 9.75 28.83
C LEU A 49 5.45 10.98 28.17
N VAL A 50 6.01 11.89 28.97
CA VAL A 50 6.67 13.10 28.45
C VAL A 50 7.84 12.74 27.54
N ILE A 51 8.67 11.78 27.93
CA ILE A 51 9.80 11.31 27.10
C ILE A 51 9.30 10.71 25.79
N LEU A 52 8.28 9.85 25.85
CA LEU A 52 7.72 9.23 24.65
C LEU A 52 7.17 10.28 23.68
N LEU A 53 6.30 11.17 24.15
CA LEU A 53 5.64 12.17 23.29
C LEU A 53 6.63 13.20 22.73
N SER A 54 7.57 13.68 23.55
CA SER A 54 8.60 14.65 23.08
C SER A 54 9.63 14.05 22.13
N SER A 55 9.76 12.71 22.09
CA SER A 55 10.68 12.01 21.18
C SER A 55 10.11 11.78 19.78
N LEU A 56 8.80 11.98 19.58
CA LEU A 56 8.15 11.69 18.31
C LEU A 56 8.57 12.68 17.22
N SER A 57 8.64 12.19 15.97
CA SER A 57 8.90 13.04 14.80
C SER A 57 7.72 13.98 14.54
N SER A 58 7.97 15.10 13.85
CA SER A 58 6.95 16.11 13.54
C SER A 58 5.77 15.56 12.73
N GLU A 59 5.97 14.45 12.02
CA GLU A 59 4.91 13.72 11.31
C GLU A 59 3.80 13.21 12.24
N PHE A 60 4.07 13.11 13.55
CA PHE A 60 3.14 12.62 14.57
C PHE A 60 2.67 13.71 15.55
N GLU A 61 2.96 15.00 15.28
CA GLU A 61 2.56 16.10 16.20
C GLU A 61 1.04 16.15 16.42
N LEU A 62 0.25 15.94 15.37
CA LEU A 62 -1.21 15.97 15.47
C LEU A 62 -1.73 14.92 16.48
N ILE A 63 -1.17 13.72 16.44
CA ILE A 63 -1.55 12.62 17.33
C ILE A 63 -1.05 12.91 18.75
N SER A 64 0.16 13.44 18.88
CA SER A 64 0.74 13.87 20.16
C SER A 64 -0.17 14.89 20.84
N SER A 65 -0.63 15.90 20.10
CA SER A 65 -1.55 16.92 20.61
C SER A 65 -2.91 16.34 21.03
N ILE A 66 -3.48 15.39 20.27
CA ILE A 66 -4.73 14.72 20.67
C ILE A 66 -4.57 13.95 21.98
N ILE A 67 -3.43 13.27 22.13
CA ILE A 67 -3.10 12.49 23.34
C ILE A 67 -2.91 13.43 24.54
N GLU A 68 -2.18 14.52 24.38
CA GLU A 68 -1.95 15.52 25.43
C GLU A 68 -3.25 16.17 25.93
N ASN A 69 -4.24 16.33 25.05
CA ASN A 69 -5.55 16.88 25.42
C ASN A 69 -6.50 15.85 26.03
N SER A 70 -6.17 14.55 25.98
CA SER A 70 -6.99 13.50 26.59
C SER A 70 -6.70 13.39 28.09
N LYS A 71 -7.76 13.45 28.91
CA LYS A 71 -7.65 13.28 30.37
C LYS A 71 -7.50 11.79 30.70
N ASP A 72 -6.67 11.50 31.69
CA ASP A 72 -6.51 10.17 32.30
C ASP A 72 -6.08 9.07 31.32
N ILE A 73 -5.20 9.38 30.37
CA ILE A 73 -4.64 8.38 29.44
C ILE A 73 -3.42 7.67 30.06
N THR A 74 -3.39 6.35 29.94
CA THR A 74 -2.29 5.53 30.42
C THR A 74 -1.18 5.39 29.36
N LEU A 75 0.05 5.07 29.78
CA LEU A 75 1.15 4.81 28.86
C LEU A 75 0.85 3.69 27.86
N ILE A 76 0.11 2.66 28.28
CA ILE A 76 -0.29 1.54 27.42
C ILE A 76 -1.22 2.05 26.31
N GLU A 77 -2.26 2.80 26.66
CA GLU A 77 -3.20 3.37 25.69
C GLU A 77 -2.50 4.33 24.73
N VAL A 78 -1.52 5.11 25.20
CA VAL A 78 -0.69 5.97 24.33
C VAL A 78 0.08 5.14 23.31
N LYS A 79 0.76 4.07 23.73
CA LYS A 79 1.50 3.18 22.83
C LYS A 79 0.59 2.53 21.80
N GLU A 80 -0.59 2.07 22.21
CA GLU A 80 -1.58 1.45 21.31
C GLU A 80 -2.10 2.44 20.27
N LYS A 81 -2.53 3.63 20.69
CA LYS A 81 -3.00 4.69 19.79
C LYS A 81 -1.92 5.12 18.79
N LEU A 82 -0.68 5.28 19.25
CA LEU A 82 0.45 5.61 18.37
C LEU A 82 0.68 4.54 17.31
N LEU A 83 0.59 3.26 17.68
CA LEU A 83 0.75 2.15 16.74
C LEU A 83 -0.39 2.06 15.72
N GLU A 84 -1.63 2.27 16.16
CA GLU A 84 -2.79 2.24 15.27
C GLU A 84 -2.74 3.36 14.23
N GLU A 85 -2.46 4.58 14.67
CA GLU A 85 -2.36 5.73 13.78
C GLU A 85 -1.15 5.63 12.84
N TYR A 86 0.00 5.12 13.31
CA TYR A 86 1.15 4.85 12.44
C TYR A 86 0.78 3.88 11.30
N LYS A 87 0.11 2.77 11.62
CA LYS A 87 -0.34 1.79 10.62
C LYS A 87 -1.31 2.40 9.62
N ARG A 88 -2.17 3.31 10.08
CA ARG A 88 -3.12 4.04 9.22
C ARG A 88 -2.38 5.00 8.28
N LEU A 89 -1.39 5.73 8.78
CA LEU A 89 -0.60 6.68 7.99
C LEU A 89 0.28 5.97 6.96
N GLU A 90 0.92 4.85 7.34
CA GLU A 90 1.76 4.05 6.45
C GLU A 90 0.96 3.53 5.24
N LYS A 91 -0.26 3.03 5.46
CA LYS A 91 -1.18 2.63 4.39
C LYS A 91 -1.53 3.79 3.44
N LYS A 92 -1.74 4.98 3.98
CA LYS A 92 -2.07 6.18 3.20
C LYS A 92 -0.89 6.63 2.34
N ILE A 93 0.31 6.68 2.91
CA ILE A 93 1.54 7.08 2.21
C ILE A 93 1.90 6.05 1.11
N MET A 94 1.77 4.76 1.38
CA MET A 94 1.97 3.69 0.40
C MET A 94 0.99 3.79 -0.77
N SER A 95 -0.28 4.11 -0.50
CA SER A 95 -1.32 4.31 -1.51
C SER A 95 -1.05 5.54 -2.39
N GLU A 96 -0.60 6.65 -1.79
CA GLU A 96 -0.28 7.88 -2.52
C GLU A 96 0.96 7.74 -3.42
N ARG A 97 1.97 6.98 -3.00
CA ARG A 97 3.16 6.69 -3.83
C ARG A 97 2.82 5.84 -5.05
N ALA A 98 1.82 4.95 -4.97
CA ALA A 98 1.35 4.17 -6.10
C ALA A 98 0.59 5.01 -7.16
N MET A 99 -0.05 6.13 -6.75
CA MET A 99 -0.80 7.01 -7.68
C MET A 99 0.09 7.96 -8.51
N LYS A 100 1.35 8.18 -8.14
CA LYS A 100 2.24 9.11 -8.86
C LYS A 100 2.94 8.53 -10.10
N VAL A 101 2.73 7.26 -10.42
CA VAL A 101 3.32 6.61 -11.61
C VAL A 101 2.45 6.78 -12.87
N THR A 102 1.23 7.32 -12.77
CA THR A 102 0.36 7.60 -13.93
C THR A 102 -0.13 9.04 -13.92
N SER A 103 0.77 9.99 -14.17
CA SER A 103 0.37 11.35 -14.58
C SER A 103 1.42 11.92 -15.52
N ASP A 104 1.67 11.19 -16.61
CA ASP A 104 2.10 11.81 -17.85
C ASP A 104 1.07 11.45 -18.93
N GLY A 105 0.46 12.48 -19.52
CA GLY A 105 -0.37 12.34 -20.72
C GLY A 105 -1.82 12.80 -20.59
N GLY A 106 -2.13 14.00 -21.09
CA GLY A 106 -3.40 14.18 -21.81
C GLY A 106 -4.32 15.32 -21.38
N ARG A 107 -3.81 16.54 -21.42
CA ARG A 107 -4.59 17.79 -21.46
C ARG A 107 -5.39 17.84 -22.79
N GLY A 108 -6.73 17.77 -22.74
CA GLY A 108 -7.58 17.84 -23.96
C GLY A 108 -8.90 18.55 -23.70
N LYS A 109 -9.00 19.80 -24.17
CA LYS A 109 -10.14 20.72 -24.01
C LYS A 109 -11.28 20.44 -25.00
N ASN A 110 -12.50 20.72 -24.52
CA ASN A 110 -13.73 21.12 -25.21
C ASN A 110 -13.69 21.39 -26.73
N GLY A 111 -14.64 20.79 -27.46
CA GLY A 111 -15.06 21.20 -28.80
C GLY A 111 -16.51 20.80 -29.07
N LYS A 112 -17.40 21.80 -29.18
CA LYS A 112 -18.84 21.70 -29.47
C LYS A 112 -19.11 21.50 -30.97
N PHE A 113 -20.23 20.83 -31.27
CA PHE A 113 -21.14 21.00 -32.42
C PHE A 113 -20.59 20.99 -33.86
N VAL A 114 -21.03 19.98 -34.64
CA VAL A 114 -21.75 20.19 -35.93
C VAL A 114 -22.77 19.06 -36.12
N LYS A 115 -24.04 19.41 -36.35
CA LYS A 115 -25.11 18.51 -36.82
C LYS A 115 -24.99 18.30 -38.32
N ARG A 116 -25.07 17.06 -38.83
CA ARG A 116 -25.78 16.78 -40.10
C ARG A 116 -26.23 15.32 -40.22
N ASP A 117 -27.52 15.21 -40.43
CA ASP A 117 -28.42 14.10 -40.70
C ASP A 117 -28.07 13.02 -41.76
N ARG A 118 -28.62 11.82 -41.50
CA ARG A 118 -29.06 10.72 -42.41
C ARG A 118 -27.96 9.97 -43.21
N ASN A 119 -27.98 8.66 -43.42
CA ASN A 119 -28.95 7.60 -43.18
C ASN A 119 -28.21 6.25 -43.20
N ASN A 120 -28.79 5.25 -42.51
CA ASN A 120 -28.77 3.81 -42.74
C ASN A 120 -27.58 3.19 -43.53
N ASP A 121 -26.72 2.43 -42.85
CA ASP A 121 -26.12 1.22 -43.42
C ASP A 121 -25.61 0.28 -42.31
N ARG A 122 -26.22 -0.91 -42.24
CA ARG A 122 -25.69 -2.06 -41.52
C ARG A 122 -24.37 -2.46 -42.18
N LYS A 123 -23.25 -2.16 -41.55
CA LYS A 123 -21.99 -2.84 -41.89
C LYS A 123 -21.14 -3.06 -40.66
N SER A 124 -21.16 -4.33 -40.24
CA SER A 124 -20.21 -4.96 -39.34
C SER A 124 -18.79 -4.48 -39.68
N ASN A 125 -18.19 -3.74 -38.74
CA ASN A 125 -16.82 -3.25 -38.85
C ASN A 125 -15.86 -4.44 -38.80
N GLY A 126 -15.42 -4.83 -39.99
CA GLY A 126 -14.19 -5.55 -40.18
C GLY A 126 -12.99 -4.66 -39.84
N ALA A 127 -12.07 -5.27 -39.10
CA ALA A 127 -10.63 -5.05 -39.13
C ALA A 127 -10.11 -3.66 -38.74
N LYS A 128 -9.43 -3.60 -37.58
CA LYS A 128 -7.99 -3.28 -37.55
C LYS A 128 -7.30 -4.10 -36.48
N LYS A 129 -6.37 -4.92 -36.94
CA LYS A 129 -5.41 -5.72 -36.19
C LYS A 129 -4.44 -4.80 -35.43
N ASN A 130 -3.82 -5.39 -34.40
CA ASN A 130 -2.61 -4.96 -33.68
C ASN A 130 -2.78 -4.44 -32.25
N GLY A 131 -3.59 -5.13 -31.45
CA GLY A 131 -3.34 -5.20 -30.01
C GLY A 131 -3.19 -6.67 -29.63
N LYS A 132 -1.98 -7.11 -29.28
CA LYS A 132 -1.78 -8.44 -28.68
C LYS A 132 -2.64 -8.49 -27.42
N PHE A 133 -3.68 -9.32 -27.40
CA PHE A 133 -4.53 -9.44 -26.22
C PHE A 133 -3.69 -10.04 -25.09
N TRP A 134 -3.42 -9.23 -24.06
CA TRP A 134 -2.57 -9.61 -22.93
C TRP A 134 -3.36 -10.30 -21.79
N GLY A 135 -4.66 -10.49 -21.95
CA GLY A 135 -5.51 -11.14 -20.94
C GLY A 135 -5.70 -12.64 -21.14
N ASN A 136 -6.38 -13.26 -20.18
CA ASN A 136 -6.91 -14.62 -20.25
C ASN A 136 -8.26 -14.62 -20.97
N CYS A 137 -8.54 -15.67 -21.73
CA CYS A 137 -9.80 -15.89 -22.41
C CYS A 137 -10.92 -16.18 -21.40
N PHE A 138 -12.00 -15.39 -21.41
CA PHE A 138 -13.17 -15.58 -20.53
C PHE A 138 -13.98 -16.88 -20.75
N SER A 139 -13.47 -17.84 -21.52
CA SER A 139 -14.13 -19.13 -21.77
C SER A 139 -13.24 -20.35 -21.52
N CYS A 140 -11.93 -20.25 -21.72
CA CYS A 140 -11.00 -21.36 -21.48
C CYS A 140 -9.83 -20.97 -20.56
N ASP A 141 -9.83 -19.74 -20.05
CA ASP A 141 -8.80 -19.14 -19.19
C ASP A 141 -7.37 -19.13 -19.75
N GLN A 142 -7.18 -19.50 -21.03
CA GLN A 142 -5.89 -19.42 -21.70
C GLN A 142 -5.57 -17.99 -22.16
N VAL A 143 -4.30 -17.60 -22.04
CA VAL A 143 -3.82 -16.25 -22.41
C VAL A 143 -3.66 -16.10 -23.93
N GLY A 144 -3.72 -14.85 -24.41
CA GLY A 144 -3.37 -14.52 -25.79
C GLY A 144 -4.54 -14.43 -26.77
N HIS A 145 -5.77 -14.74 -26.35
CA HIS A 145 -6.99 -14.56 -27.16
C HIS A 145 -8.22 -14.22 -26.30
N MET A 146 -9.20 -13.52 -26.88
CA MET A 146 -10.49 -13.27 -26.23
C MET A 146 -11.48 -14.40 -26.53
N LYS A 147 -12.58 -14.50 -25.76
CA LYS A 147 -13.67 -15.49 -25.97
C LYS A 147 -14.16 -15.62 -27.42
N ARG A 148 -14.15 -14.52 -28.19
CA ARG A 148 -14.58 -14.52 -29.60
C ARG A 148 -13.63 -15.30 -30.52
N ASP A 149 -12.36 -15.34 -30.17
CA ASP A 149 -11.26 -15.97 -30.91
C ASP A 149 -10.78 -17.26 -30.23
N CYS A 150 -11.58 -17.82 -29.32
CA CYS A 150 -11.26 -19.05 -28.61
C CYS A 150 -11.19 -20.24 -29.58
N PRO A 151 -10.06 -20.95 -29.67
CA PRO A 151 -9.93 -22.12 -30.53
C PRO A 151 -10.78 -23.31 -30.05
N ASN A 152 -11.16 -23.32 -28.78
CA ASN A 152 -12.01 -24.35 -28.16
C ASN A 152 -13.52 -24.14 -28.41
N LYS A 153 -13.90 -23.54 -29.55
CA LYS A 153 -15.30 -23.59 -29.99
C LYS A 153 -15.58 -25.01 -30.44
N VAL A 154 -16.12 -25.81 -29.52
CA VAL A 154 -16.77 -27.08 -29.87
C VAL A 154 -17.97 -26.78 -30.77
N THR A 155 -17.72 -26.71 -32.08
CA THR A 155 -18.72 -26.91 -33.11
C THR A 155 -18.69 -28.39 -33.45
N SER A 156 -19.66 -29.13 -32.92
CA SER A 156 -19.99 -30.48 -33.33
C SER A 156 -20.42 -30.49 -34.81
N ALA A 157 -19.52 -30.91 -35.71
CA ALA A 157 -19.84 -31.44 -37.03
C ALA A 157 -18.67 -32.31 -37.53
N MET A 158 -18.92 -33.63 -37.51
CA MET A 158 -18.43 -34.77 -38.33
C MET A 158 -17.60 -34.43 -39.60
N ALA A 159 -16.75 -35.28 -40.18
CA ALA A 159 -16.58 -36.73 -40.16
C ALA A 159 -15.22 -37.09 -40.81
N ASP A 160 -14.72 -38.30 -40.56
CA ASP A 160 -14.23 -39.33 -41.53
C ASP A 160 -13.54 -38.88 -42.85
N THR A 161 -12.46 -39.47 -43.39
CA THR A 161 -12.00 -40.87 -43.53
C THR A 161 -10.57 -40.79 -44.14
N ALA A 162 -9.56 -41.55 -43.69
CA ALA A 162 -9.10 -42.88 -44.18
C ALA A 162 -7.79 -42.88 -45.00
N LEU A 163 -7.15 -44.06 -44.97
CA LEU A 163 -6.05 -44.63 -45.79
C LEU A 163 -4.64 -44.48 -45.18
N ASP A 164 -4.04 -45.45 -44.48
CA ASP A 164 -3.73 -46.89 -44.72
C ASP A 164 -2.39 -47.15 -45.47
N VAL A 165 -1.73 -48.24 -45.04
CA VAL A 165 -0.52 -48.95 -45.52
C VAL A 165 0.83 -48.34 -45.08
N GLY A 166 1.73 -48.98 -44.33
CA GLY A 166 1.94 -50.38 -43.94
C GLY A 166 3.35 -50.84 -44.35
N LYS A 167 4.17 -51.36 -43.41
CA LYS A 167 5.17 -52.44 -43.66
C LYS A 167 5.85 -52.93 -42.38
N ASP A 168 5.59 -54.18 -42.03
CA ASP A 168 6.63 -55.21 -41.85
C ASP A 168 6.27 -56.36 -42.81
#